data_AF-A0A970QZ18-F1
#
_entry.id   AF-A0A970QZ18-F1
#
_cell.length_a   1.000
_cell.length_b   1.000
_cell.length_c   1.000
_cell.angle_alpha   90.00
_cell.angle_beta   90.00
_cell.angle_gamma   90.00
#
_symmetry.space_group_name_H-M   'P 1'
#
loop_
_entity.id
_entity.type
_entity.pdbx_description
1 polymer ?
#
loop_
_entity_poly.entity_id
_entity_poly.type
_entity_poly.pdbx_seq_one_letter_code
_entity_poly.pdbx_strand_id
1 'polypeptide(L)'
;MLVKRYRAKDMQEAMDTVIKELGSDAVLLNSRKVRKKGLRYLFQRPLQEVMVAYDPAKIPIAKKINRTYSAYAPKLLNDGGNEINALKATELNREQMEGLDSRIDSLDRMLNGFIDKFSFVKRDITYDYTSEVEALLTVLINNQVRDELAHQIAKEAEEILKKQQGAKARDVIEHLILEKLGTPEPIRLKKYNRRIVLVVGPTGVGKTTTIVKLAAELSIKQKKKVGIINTDTYRIAAQEQLKTYSDILDIPLSVVYQVSEIGQTINDMPDREVVFIDTAGKCPGNLQHKEDIKAIMECAAPEEVLLCVSATTSFPALKEILDSYEYIDNFKLLITKLDETKYRGMILNLCWYTKKMLAYVTTGQNVPDDIEQADTLSITNHLLRE
;
A
#
# COMPACT_ATOMS: atom_id res chain seq x y z
N MET A 1 -9.31 -22.99 -1.76
CA MET A 1 -9.28 -22.86 -3.23
C MET A 1 -9.41 -24.24 -3.85
N LEU A 2 -10.39 -24.45 -4.73
CA LEU A 2 -10.68 -25.72 -5.40
C LEU A 2 -10.48 -25.58 -6.91
N VAL A 3 -10.04 -26.65 -7.58
CA VAL A 3 -9.77 -26.64 -9.03
C VAL A 3 -10.79 -27.50 -9.76
N LYS A 4 -11.37 -26.96 -10.85
CA LYS A 4 -12.35 -27.66 -11.70
C LYS A 4 -11.98 -27.56 -13.18
N ARG A 5 -12.31 -28.61 -13.93
CA ARG A 5 -12.01 -28.74 -15.37
C ARG A 5 -13.27 -28.64 -16.22
N TYR A 6 -13.16 -27.88 -17.30
CA TYR A 6 -14.21 -27.66 -18.31
C TYR A 6 -13.70 -28.05 -19.69
N ARG A 7 -14.60 -28.53 -20.56
CA ARG A 7 -14.30 -28.85 -21.96
C ARG A 7 -15.38 -28.25 -22.85
N ALA A 8 -14.99 -27.44 -23.82
CA ALA A 8 -15.89 -26.78 -24.76
C ALA A 8 -15.30 -26.75 -26.18
N LYS A 9 -16.07 -26.30 -27.17
CA LYS A 9 -15.60 -26.23 -28.57
C LYS A 9 -14.55 -25.14 -28.76
N ASP A 10 -14.65 -24.07 -27.98
CA ASP A 10 -13.70 -22.96 -27.96
C ASP A 10 -13.55 -22.37 -26.54
N MET A 11 -12.66 -21.39 -26.41
CA MET A 11 -12.36 -20.75 -25.13
C MET A 11 -13.53 -19.90 -24.63
N GLN A 12 -14.32 -19.33 -25.52
CA GLN A 12 -15.41 -18.43 -25.16
C GLN A 12 -16.56 -19.21 -24.52
N GLU A 13 -16.96 -20.33 -25.14
CA GLU A 13 -17.95 -21.27 -24.58
C GLU A 13 -17.47 -21.87 -23.24
N ALA A 14 -16.17 -22.13 -23.10
CA ALA A 14 -15.58 -22.61 -21.86
C ALA A 14 -15.68 -21.55 -20.74
N MET A 15 -15.31 -20.29 -21.02
CA MET A 15 -15.35 -19.21 -20.05
C MET A 15 -16.79 -18.79 -19.70
N ASP A 16 -17.72 -18.80 -20.65
CA ASP A 16 -19.14 -18.58 -20.39
C ASP A 16 -19.69 -19.61 -19.42
N THR A 17 -19.30 -20.88 -19.59
CA THR A 17 -19.69 -21.96 -18.67
C THR A 17 -19.07 -21.77 -17.29
N VAL A 18 -17.80 -21.38 -17.22
CA VAL A 18 -17.08 -21.09 -15.97
C VAL A 18 -17.73 -19.94 -15.22
N ILE A 19 -17.98 -18.81 -15.87
CA ILE A 19 -18.60 -17.63 -15.26
C ILE A 19 -20.02 -17.96 -14.81
N LYS A 20 -20.79 -18.69 -15.64
CA LYS A 20 -22.15 -19.12 -15.32
C LYS A 20 -22.18 -20.06 -14.12
N GLU A 21 -21.18 -20.90 -13.90
CA GLU A 21 -21.18 -21.91 -12.83
C GLU A 21 -20.46 -21.47 -11.55
N LEU A 22 -19.31 -20.80 -11.68
CA LEU A 22 -18.41 -20.47 -10.57
C LEU A 22 -18.39 -18.97 -10.23
N GLY A 23 -19.00 -18.12 -11.05
CA GLY A 23 -18.99 -16.66 -10.91
C GLY A 23 -17.80 -16.01 -11.62
N SER A 24 -17.82 -14.68 -11.70
CA SER A 24 -16.77 -13.86 -12.35
C SER A 24 -15.40 -13.95 -11.67
N ASP A 25 -15.35 -14.41 -10.41
CA ASP A 25 -14.15 -14.40 -9.58
C ASP A 25 -13.28 -15.67 -9.73
N ALA A 26 -13.63 -16.54 -10.69
CA ALA A 26 -12.90 -17.78 -10.95
C ALA A 26 -11.62 -17.51 -11.77
N VAL A 27 -10.46 -17.96 -11.27
CA VAL A 27 -9.16 -17.68 -11.89
C VAL A 27 -8.74 -18.82 -12.81
N LEU A 28 -8.54 -18.51 -14.10
CA LEU A 28 -8.02 -19.45 -15.08
C LEU A 28 -6.59 -19.86 -14.73
N LEU A 29 -6.37 -21.14 -14.46
CA LEU A 29 -5.04 -21.66 -14.16
C LEU A 29 -4.31 -22.13 -15.42
N ASN A 30 -5.01 -22.84 -16.30
CA ASN A 30 -4.40 -23.43 -17.49
C ASN A 30 -5.46 -23.72 -18.56
N SER A 31 -5.09 -23.64 -19.84
CA SER A 31 -5.93 -24.05 -20.97
C SER A 31 -5.13 -24.80 -22.03
N ARG A 32 -5.73 -25.85 -22.62
CA ARG A 32 -5.10 -26.65 -23.67
C ARG A 32 -6.11 -27.23 -24.65
N LYS A 33 -5.68 -27.50 -25.89
CA LYS A 33 -6.51 -28.21 -26.88
C LYS A 33 -6.36 -29.73 -26.72
N VAL A 34 -7.48 -30.45 -26.70
CA VAL A 34 -7.52 -31.91 -26.52
C VAL A 34 -8.32 -32.56 -27.64
N ARG A 35 -7.74 -33.59 -28.28
CA ARG A 35 -8.43 -34.43 -29.28
C ARG A 35 -8.94 -35.72 -28.61
N LYS A 36 -10.16 -36.14 -28.95
CA LYS A 36 -10.67 -37.45 -28.54
C LYS A 36 -9.89 -38.56 -29.25
N LYS A 37 -9.44 -39.58 -28.51
CA LYS A 37 -8.71 -40.73 -29.06
C LYS A 37 -9.70 -41.80 -29.58
N GLY A 38 -9.44 -42.36 -30.76
CA GLY A 38 -10.20 -43.44 -31.40
C GLY A 38 -10.41 -43.22 -32.90
N LEU A 39 -10.45 -44.30 -33.71
CA LEU A 39 -10.52 -44.25 -35.19
C LEU A 39 -11.74 -43.45 -35.72
N ARG A 40 -12.84 -43.43 -34.95
CA ARG A 40 -14.06 -42.65 -35.24
C ARG A 40 -13.92 -41.14 -35.10
N TYR A 41 -12.84 -40.63 -34.52
CA TYR A 41 -12.66 -39.21 -34.19
C TYR A 41 -11.58 -38.53 -35.03
N LEU A 42 -11.06 -39.18 -36.08
CA LEU A 42 -9.96 -38.69 -36.93
C LEU A 42 -10.28 -37.36 -37.68
N PHE A 43 -11.56 -37.04 -37.87
CA PHE A 43 -12.03 -35.84 -38.56
C PHE A 43 -12.75 -34.83 -37.64
N GLN A 44 -12.77 -35.04 -36.33
CA GLN A 44 -13.43 -34.10 -35.39
C GLN A 44 -12.47 -33.01 -34.91
N ARG A 45 -12.99 -31.78 -34.81
CA ARG A 45 -12.23 -30.61 -34.34
C ARG A 45 -11.79 -30.79 -32.88
N PRO A 46 -10.57 -30.34 -32.51
CA PRO A 46 -10.08 -30.42 -31.12
C PRO A 46 -10.94 -29.56 -30.18
N LEU A 47 -11.19 -30.05 -28.97
CA LEU A 47 -11.92 -29.31 -27.92
C LEU A 47 -10.94 -28.51 -27.05
N GLN A 48 -11.39 -27.39 -26.50
CA GLN A 48 -10.64 -26.61 -25.53
C GLN A 48 -10.92 -27.14 -24.11
N GLU A 49 -9.88 -27.55 -23.39
CA GLU A 49 -9.94 -27.93 -21.99
C GLU A 49 -9.37 -26.80 -21.12
N VAL A 50 -10.13 -26.39 -20.10
CA VAL A 50 -9.85 -25.24 -19.24
C VAL A 50 -9.86 -25.68 -17.78
N MET A 51 -8.80 -25.35 -17.03
CA MET A 51 -8.68 -25.57 -15.59
C MET A 51 -8.82 -24.23 -14.86
N VAL A 52 -9.74 -24.17 -13.90
CA VAL A 52 -10.05 -22.94 -13.18
C VAL A 52 -10.02 -23.21 -11.68
N ALA A 53 -9.41 -22.28 -10.94
CA ALA A 53 -9.45 -22.27 -9.49
C ALA A 53 -10.52 -21.31 -8.99
N TYR A 54 -11.29 -21.76 -8.00
CA TYR A 54 -12.34 -20.95 -7.39
C TYR A 54 -12.34 -21.10 -5.86
N ASP A 55 -12.91 -20.11 -5.18
CA ASP A 55 -13.14 -20.14 -3.74
C ASP A 55 -14.62 -20.47 -3.45
N PRO A 56 -14.95 -21.62 -2.84
CA PRO A 56 -16.33 -21.99 -2.56
C PRO A 56 -17.06 -21.02 -1.61
N ALA A 57 -16.35 -20.19 -0.85
CA ALA A 57 -16.94 -19.16 0.00
C ALA A 57 -17.41 -17.90 -0.76
N LYS A 58 -16.96 -17.72 -2.02
CA LYS A 58 -17.30 -16.57 -2.88
C LYS A 58 -18.27 -16.92 -4.01
N ILE A 59 -18.82 -18.14 -4.04
CA ILE A 59 -19.85 -18.50 -5.02
C ILE A 59 -21.06 -17.57 -4.76
N PRO A 60 -21.58 -16.86 -5.77
CA PRO A 60 -22.70 -15.93 -5.57
C PRO A 60 -23.88 -16.65 -4.91
N ILE A 61 -24.30 -16.11 -3.76
CA ILE A 61 -25.38 -16.61 -2.90
C ILE A 61 -26.69 -16.80 -3.70
N ALA A 62 -26.84 -16.11 -4.83
CA ALA A 62 -27.96 -16.18 -5.77
C ALA A 62 -28.26 -17.58 -6.36
N LYS A 63 -27.36 -18.57 -6.30
CA LYS A 63 -27.62 -19.91 -6.87
C LYS A 63 -27.99 -21.01 -5.86
N LYS A 64 -27.73 -20.81 -4.56
CA LYS A 64 -28.25 -21.74 -3.53
C LYS A 64 -29.74 -21.50 -3.26
N ILE A 65 -30.24 -20.30 -3.57
CA ILE A 65 -31.66 -19.96 -3.47
C ILE A 65 -32.46 -20.56 -4.64
N ASN A 66 -31.92 -20.55 -5.87
CA ASN A 66 -32.64 -21.03 -7.06
C ASN A 66 -32.79 -22.56 -7.19
N ARG A 67 -31.99 -23.37 -6.49
CA ARG A 67 -32.20 -24.84 -6.50
C ARG A 67 -33.39 -25.28 -5.66
N THR A 68 -33.77 -24.51 -4.65
CA THR A 68 -34.91 -24.83 -3.79
C THR A 68 -36.22 -24.30 -4.38
N TYR A 69 -36.19 -23.20 -5.13
CA TYR A 69 -37.39 -22.62 -5.76
C TYR A 69 -37.80 -23.30 -7.09
N SER A 70 -36.87 -23.89 -7.86
CA SER A 70 -37.22 -24.55 -9.13
C SER A 70 -37.91 -25.92 -8.98
N ALA A 71 -37.95 -26.50 -7.77
CA ALA A 71 -38.68 -27.74 -7.49
C ALA A 71 -40.18 -27.52 -7.20
N TYR A 72 -40.60 -26.25 -7.04
CA TYR A 72 -41.95 -25.85 -6.65
C TYR A 72 -42.65 -24.93 -7.68
N ALA A 73 -42.25 -24.95 -8.94
CA ALA A 73 -43.03 -24.33 -10.00
C ALA A 73 -43.99 -25.37 -10.60
N PRO A 74 -45.31 -25.35 -10.29
CA PRO A 74 -46.25 -26.20 -10.99
C PRO A 74 -46.30 -25.78 -12.47
N LYS A 75 -46.12 -26.76 -13.38
CA LYS A 75 -46.41 -26.59 -14.80
C LYS A 75 -47.90 -26.27 -14.95
N LEU A 76 -48.22 -25.02 -15.26
CA LEU A 76 -49.53 -24.65 -15.78
C LEU A 76 -49.32 -24.03 -17.16
N LEU A 77 -49.65 -24.84 -18.17
CA LEU A 77 -50.51 -24.53 -19.31
C LEU A 77 -50.20 -25.49 -20.47
N ASN A 78 -50.96 -26.59 -20.51
CA ASN A 78 -51.60 -27.17 -21.70
C ASN A 78 -52.00 -28.61 -21.39
N ASP A 79 -53.20 -28.78 -20.82
CA ASP A 79 -54.28 -29.58 -21.43
C ASP A 79 -55.48 -29.58 -20.48
N GLY A 80 -56.68 -29.59 -21.06
CA GLY A 80 -57.94 -29.35 -20.35
C GLY A 80 -58.25 -30.32 -19.21
N GLY A 81 -58.92 -29.82 -18.16
CA GLY A 81 -59.59 -30.66 -17.15
C GLY A 81 -59.78 -30.03 -15.75
N ASN A 82 -61.06 -29.82 -15.37
CA ASN A 82 -61.70 -29.75 -14.04
C ASN A 82 -61.36 -28.65 -12.99
N GLU A 83 -62.43 -27.96 -12.55
CA GLU A 83 -62.50 -26.84 -11.59
C GLU A 83 -62.04 -27.14 -10.14
N ILE A 84 -61.81 -28.40 -9.76
CA ILE A 84 -61.42 -28.78 -8.38
C ILE A 84 -59.94 -28.44 -8.08
N ASN A 85 -59.10 -28.21 -9.11
CA ASN A 85 -57.68 -27.92 -8.94
C ASN A 85 -57.36 -26.43 -8.74
N ALA A 86 -58.30 -25.51 -9.01
CA ALA A 86 -58.07 -24.07 -8.87
C ALA A 86 -58.06 -23.60 -7.40
N LEU A 87 -58.92 -24.17 -6.56
CA LEU A 87 -59.08 -23.79 -5.14
C LEU A 87 -57.88 -24.19 -4.27
N LYS A 88 -57.26 -25.35 -4.54
CA LYS A 88 -56.04 -25.79 -3.85
C LYS A 88 -54.79 -24.98 -4.24
N ALA A 89 -54.75 -24.42 -5.46
CA ALA A 89 -53.66 -23.56 -5.90
C ALA A 89 -53.70 -22.17 -5.24
N THR A 90 -54.90 -21.67 -4.91
CA THR A 90 -55.06 -20.37 -4.24
C THR A 90 -54.70 -20.38 -2.74
N GLU A 91 -54.96 -21.47 -2.02
CA GLU A 91 -54.55 -21.59 -0.60
C GLU A 91 -53.04 -21.79 -0.45
N LEU A 92 -52.42 -22.63 -1.30
CA LEU A 92 -50.97 -22.88 -1.27
C LEU A 92 -50.14 -21.62 -1.58
N ASN A 93 -50.65 -20.75 -2.46
CA ASN A 93 -49.99 -19.48 -2.79
C ASN A 93 -50.06 -18.46 -1.65
N ARG A 94 -51.10 -18.54 -0.79
CA ARG A 94 -51.30 -17.61 0.33
C ARG A 94 -50.35 -17.89 1.49
N GLU A 95 -50.18 -19.16 1.85
CA GLU A 95 -49.20 -19.58 2.87
C GLU A 95 -47.75 -19.34 2.42
N GLN A 96 -47.47 -19.50 1.12
CA GLN A 96 -46.15 -19.21 0.56
C GLN A 96 -45.84 -17.71 0.51
N MET A 97 -46.83 -16.84 0.29
CA MET A 97 -46.65 -15.38 0.39
C MET A 97 -46.43 -14.94 1.83
N GLU A 98 -47.18 -15.45 2.81
CA GLU A 98 -46.97 -15.14 4.24
C GLU A 98 -45.58 -15.60 4.74
N GLY A 99 -45.11 -16.75 4.24
CA GLY A 99 -43.75 -17.24 4.49
C GLY A 99 -42.65 -16.44 3.77
N LEU A 100 -42.99 -15.68 2.74
CA LEU A 100 -42.06 -14.80 2.00
C LEU A 100 -41.97 -13.43 2.68
N ASP A 101 -43.11 -12.87 3.09
CA ASP A 101 -43.18 -11.58 3.78
C ASP A 101 -42.43 -11.64 5.12
N SER A 102 -42.62 -12.71 5.90
CA SER A 102 -41.87 -12.93 7.14
C SER A 102 -40.35 -13.08 6.94
N ARG A 103 -39.91 -13.54 5.77
CA ARG A 103 -38.48 -13.62 5.40
C ARG A 103 -37.94 -12.28 4.93
N ILE A 104 -38.74 -11.48 4.23
CA ILE A 104 -38.41 -10.10 3.87
C ILE A 104 -38.28 -9.26 5.14
N ASP A 105 -39.21 -9.38 6.08
CA ASP A 105 -39.13 -8.71 7.39
C ASP A 105 -37.90 -9.14 8.21
N SER A 106 -37.49 -10.40 8.08
CA SER A 106 -36.27 -10.91 8.71
C SER A 106 -35.01 -10.35 8.05
N LEU A 107 -34.99 -10.26 6.72
CA LEU A 107 -33.90 -9.63 5.97
C LEU A 107 -33.82 -8.13 6.22
N ASP A 108 -34.93 -7.43 6.33
CA ASP A 108 -34.96 -6.01 6.66
C ASP A 108 -34.50 -5.77 8.10
N ARG A 109 -34.88 -6.63 9.06
CA ARG A 109 -34.34 -6.56 10.42
C ARG A 109 -32.85 -6.88 10.49
N MET A 110 -32.37 -7.84 9.68
CA MET A 110 -30.95 -8.15 9.59
C MET A 110 -30.17 -7.02 8.90
N LEU A 111 -30.67 -6.46 7.80
CA LEU A 111 -30.09 -5.32 7.09
C LEU A 111 -30.06 -4.09 7.99
N ASN A 112 -31.17 -3.76 8.65
CA ASN A 112 -31.22 -2.66 9.61
C ASN A 112 -30.30 -2.92 10.81
N GLY A 113 -30.18 -4.16 11.30
CA GLY A 113 -29.21 -4.52 12.33
C GLY A 113 -27.74 -4.50 11.87
N PHE A 114 -27.48 -4.74 10.59
CA PHE A 114 -26.16 -4.59 9.96
C PHE A 114 -25.82 -3.12 9.72
N ILE A 115 -26.79 -2.33 9.26
CA ILE A 115 -26.70 -0.87 9.10
C ILE A 115 -26.52 -0.21 10.46
N ASP A 116 -27.22 -0.64 11.51
CA ASP A 116 -27.06 -0.14 12.88
C ASP A 116 -25.70 -0.50 13.48
N LYS A 117 -25.14 -1.66 13.13
CA LYS A 117 -23.78 -2.04 13.56
C LYS A 117 -22.69 -1.30 12.79
N PHE A 118 -22.92 -0.94 11.52
CA PHE A 118 -22.02 -0.09 10.75
C PHE A 118 -22.21 1.40 11.06
N SER A 119 -23.42 1.84 11.42
CA SER A 119 -23.69 3.17 11.97
C SER A 119 -23.19 3.29 13.40
N PHE A 120 -22.99 2.19 14.13
CA PHE A 120 -22.22 2.23 15.38
C PHE A 120 -20.72 2.51 15.16
N VAL A 121 -20.18 2.27 13.95
CA VAL A 121 -18.81 2.62 13.57
C VAL A 121 -18.75 4.01 12.92
N LYS A 122 -19.79 4.42 12.18
CA LYS A 122 -20.11 5.83 11.94
C LYS A 122 -20.90 6.39 13.11
N ARG A 123 -20.33 6.38 14.33
CA ARG A 123 -20.91 7.21 15.39
C ARG A 123 -21.17 8.58 14.78
N ASP A 124 -22.42 9.05 14.90
CA ASP A 124 -22.83 10.44 14.80
C ASP A 124 -21.96 11.27 15.75
N ILE A 125 -20.72 11.49 15.36
CA ILE A 125 -19.99 12.67 15.74
C ILE A 125 -20.30 13.61 14.59
N THR A 126 -21.49 14.23 14.65
CA THR A 126 -21.68 15.49 13.96
C THR A 126 -20.69 16.44 14.59
N TYR A 127 -19.50 16.49 14.01
CA TYR A 127 -18.50 17.46 14.43
C TYR A 127 -19.05 18.83 14.07
N ASP A 128 -19.23 19.68 15.08
CA ASP A 128 -19.70 21.05 14.91
C ASP A 128 -18.54 21.93 14.43
N TYR A 129 -18.13 21.69 13.18
CA TYR A 129 -17.14 22.48 12.46
C TYR A 129 -17.86 23.47 11.54
N THR A 130 -17.25 24.63 11.33
CA THR A 130 -17.68 25.52 10.26
C THR A 130 -17.59 24.82 8.90
N SER A 131 -18.44 25.21 7.95
CA SER A 131 -18.45 24.61 6.60
C SER A 131 -17.10 24.74 5.89
N GLU A 132 -16.33 25.79 6.19
CA GLU A 132 -14.96 25.96 5.66
C GLU A 132 -13.99 24.91 6.21
N VAL A 133 -14.02 24.65 7.52
CA VAL A 133 -13.16 23.64 8.16
C VAL A 133 -13.57 22.23 7.74
N GLU A 134 -14.87 21.96 7.61
CA GLU A 134 -15.37 20.66 7.14
C GLU A 134 -14.96 20.35 5.69
N ALA A 135 -14.97 21.37 4.81
CA ALA A 135 -14.48 21.22 3.45
C ALA A 135 -12.98 20.87 3.42
N LEU A 136 -12.17 21.57 4.21
CA LEU A 136 -10.72 21.32 4.29
C LEU A 136 -10.40 19.96 4.95
N LEU A 137 -11.16 19.57 5.97
CA LEU A 137 -11.09 18.23 6.56
C LEU A 137 -11.31 17.14 5.50
N THR A 138 -12.35 17.32 4.67
CA THR A 138 -12.66 16.41 3.56
C THR A 138 -11.50 16.33 2.56
N VAL A 139 -10.89 17.47 2.22
CA VAL A 139 -9.70 17.51 1.34
C VAL A 139 -8.53 16.74 1.93
N LEU A 140 -8.27 16.86 3.24
CA LEU A 140 -7.20 16.13 3.92
C LEU A 140 -7.45 14.60 3.92
N ILE A 141 -8.68 14.18 4.23
CA ILE A 141 -9.08 12.76 4.20
C ILE A 141 -8.94 12.20 2.78
N ASN A 142 -9.40 12.93 1.77
CA ASN A 142 -9.25 12.54 0.36
C ASN A 142 -7.77 12.45 -0.07
N ASN A 143 -6.89 13.23 0.55
CA ASN A 143 -5.44 13.15 0.40
C ASN A 143 -4.78 12.03 1.22
N GLN A 144 -5.58 11.13 1.82
CA GLN A 144 -5.15 10.01 2.67
C GLN A 144 -4.44 10.44 3.96
N VAL A 145 -4.75 11.63 4.49
CA VAL A 145 -4.45 11.94 5.89
C VAL A 145 -5.38 11.08 6.76
N ARG A 146 -4.84 10.46 7.81
CA ARG A 146 -5.65 9.62 8.70
C ARG A 146 -6.74 10.44 9.38
N ASP A 147 -7.92 9.87 9.49
CA ASP A 147 -9.08 10.49 10.14
C ASP A 147 -8.74 11.09 11.51
N GLU A 148 -8.04 10.33 12.36
CA GLU A 148 -7.58 10.79 13.68
C GLU A 148 -6.78 12.10 13.61
N LEU A 149 -5.84 12.18 12.66
CA LEU A 149 -4.97 13.35 12.47
C LEU A 149 -5.73 14.50 11.79
N ALA A 150 -6.54 14.19 10.79
CA ALA A 150 -7.33 15.19 10.08
C ALA A 150 -8.34 15.87 11.02
N HIS A 151 -9.03 15.09 11.87
CA HIS A 151 -9.91 15.61 12.91
C HIS A 151 -9.17 16.38 14.00
N GLN A 152 -7.97 15.91 14.39
CA GLN A 152 -7.13 16.67 15.32
C GLN A 152 -6.82 18.07 14.76
N ILE A 153 -6.39 18.15 13.50
CA ILE A 153 -6.10 19.42 12.82
C ILE A 153 -7.36 20.30 12.69
N ALA A 154 -8.49 19.72 12.28
CA ALA A 154 -9.76 20.44 12.14
C ALA A 154 -10.25 21.01 13.48
N LYS A 155 -10.15 20.23 14.56
CA LYS A 155 -10.51 20.69 15.91
C LYS A 155 -9.61 21.82 16.38
N GLU A 156 -8.29 21.67 16.25
CA GLU A 156 -7.32 22.72 16.62
C GLU A 156 -7.57 24.00 15.81
N ALA A 157 -7.89 23.89 14.52
CA ALA A 157 -8.21 25.04 13.67
C ALA A 157 -9.48 25.77 14.12
N GLU A 158 -10.56 25.04 14.38
CA GLU A 158 -11.85 25.59 14.82
C GLU A 158 -11.72 26.35 16.15
N GLU A 159 -10.92 25.83 17.10
CA GLU A 159 -10.63 26.51 18.36
C GLU A 159 -9.83 27.81 18.18
N ILE A 160 -8.92 27.86 17.20
CA ILE A 160 -8.14 29.07 16.87
C ILE A 160 -9.03 30.12 16.19
N LEU A 161 -9.85 29.72 15.22
CA LEU A 161 -10.76 30.61 14.50
C LEU A 161 -11.78 31.27 15.43
N LYS A 162 -12.28 30.55 16.44
CA LYS A 162 -13.18 31.11 17.47
C LYS A 162 -12.52 32.22 18.30
N LYS A 163 -11.20 32.16 18.50
CA LYS A 163 -10.42 33.16 19.25
C LYS A 163 -9.94 34.33 18.39
N GLN A 164 -9.66 34.08 17.11
CA GLN A 164 -9.10 35.06 16.18
C GLN A 164 -10.13 35.42 15.10
N GLN A 165 -10.93 36.44 15.38
CA GLN A 165 -11.93 36.92 14.42
C GLN A 165 -11.24 37.44 13.15
N GLY A 166 -11.66 36.92 11.98
CA GLY A 166 -11.19 37.33 10.66
C GLY A 166 -10.03 36.52 10.07
N ALA A 167 -9.48 35.53 10.79
CA ALA A 167 -8.53 34.58 10.22
C ALA A 167 -9.22 33.63 9.22
N LYS A 168 -8.52 33.23 8.16
CA LYS A 168 -9.04 32.27 7.17
C LYS A 168 -8.75 30.85 7.62
N ALA A 169 -9.73 29.95 7.50
CA ALA A 169 -9.56 28.55 7.90
C ALA A 169 -8.39 27.86 7.19
N ARG A 170 -8.17 28.16 5.91
CA ARG A 170 -7.05 27.62 5.10
C ARG A 170 -5.69 27.99 5.70
N ASP A 171 -5.48 29.24 6.06
CA ASP A 171 -4.19 29.73 6.58
C ASP A 171 -3.88 29.10 7.95
N VAL A 172 -4.91 28.94 8.80
CA VAL A 172 -4.78 28.27 10.10
C VAL A 172 -4.43 26.79 9.92
N ILE A 173 -5.13 26.07 9.04
CA ILE A 173 -4.85 24.66 8.78
C ILE A 173 -3.48 24.46 8.14
N GLU A 174 -3.09 25.33 7.20
CA GLU A 174 -1.75 25.32 6.61
C GLU A 174 -0.68 25.44 7.69
N HIS A 175 -0.83 26.37 8.63
CA HIS A 175 0.10 26.54 9.74
C HIS A 175 0.18 25.28 10.63
N LEU A 176 -0.96 24.68 10.97
CA LEU A 176 -1.00 23.45 11.78
C LEU A 176 -0.33 22.28 11.07
N ILE A 177 -0.51 22.12 9.75
CA ILE A 177 0.15 21.08 8.97
C ILE A 177 1.67 21.29 8.95
N LEU A 178 2.12 22.53 8.73
CA LEU A 178 3.54 22.87 8.76
C LEU A 178 4.17 22.55 10.13
N GLU A 179 3.46 22.84 11.22
CA GLU A 179 3.90 22.48 12.57
C GLU A 179 4.05 20.95 12.72
N LYS A 180 3.09 20.16 12.24
CA LYS A 180 3.15 18.69 12.35
C LYS A 180 4.18 18.05 11.42
N LEU A 181 4.47 18.66 10.27
CA LEU A 181 5.56 18.23 9.37
C LEU A 181 6.95 18.61 9.93
N GLY A 182 7.03 19.70 10.70
CA GLY A 182 8.27 20.21 11.26
C GLY A 182 9.17 20.87 10.22
N THR A 183 10.43 21.10 10.60
CA THR A 183 11.43 21.65 9.67
C THR A 183 12.21 20.52 9.02
N PRO A 184 12.32 20.48 7.68
CA PRO A 184 13.14 19.52 6.98
C PRO A 184 14.58 19.49 7.48
N GLU A 185 15.13 18.28 7.62
CA GLU A 185 16.49 18.09 8.11
C GLU A 185 17.34 17.23 7.15
N PRO A 186 17.70 17.75 5.96
CA PRO A 186 18.60 17.05 5.03
C PRO A 186 19.99 16.82 5.64
N ILE A 187 20.83 16.03 4.97
CA ILE A 187 22.21 15.80 5.40
C ILE A 187 22.95 17.14 5.42
N ARG A 188 23.49 17.52 6.58
CA ARG A 188 24.20 18.80 6.74
C ARG A 188 25.69 18.59 6.85
N LEU A 189 26.42 18.95 5.80
CA LEU A 189 27.88 18.86 5.79
C LEU A 189 28.47 20.08 6.49
N LYS A 190 29.29 19.84 7.53
CA LYS A 190 30.09 20.88 8.17
C LYS A 190 31.50 20.86 7.59
N LYS A 191 32.11 22.03 7.44
CA LYS A 191 33.49 22.14 6.95
C LYS A 191 34.42 21.35 7.89
N TYR A 192 35.27 20.51 7.31
CA TYR A 192 36.23 19.65 8.03
C TYR A 192 35.64 18.56 8.93
N ASN A 193 34.35 18.24 8.80
CA ASN A 193 33.77 17.11 9.51
C ASN A 193 33.28 16.05 8.52
N ARG A 194 33.83 14.84 8.64
CA ARG A 194 33.33 13.68 7.91
C ARG A 194 31.93 13.33 8.42
N ARG A 195 31.07 12.84 7.53
CA ARG A 195 29.73 12.37 7.84
C ARG A 195 29.54 10.94 7.34
N ILE A 196 29.31 10.02 8.26
CA ILE A 196 28.91 8.64 8.00
C ILE A 196 27.39 8.61 8.05
N VAL A 197 26.79 8.18 6.94
CA VAL A 197 25.34 8.15 6.76
C VAL A 197 24.92 6.71 6.56
N LEU A 198 24.18 6.17 7.53
CA LEU A 198 23.62 4.83 7.48
C LEU A 198 22.21 4.88 6.87
N VAL A 199 21.97 4.10 5.80
CA VAL A 199 20.66 4.03 5.16
C VAL A 199 20.00 2.70 5.47
N VAL A 200 18.83 2.74 6.10
CA VAL A 200 18.05 1.57 6.56
C VAL A 200 16.62 1.61 6.07
N GLY A 201 15.89 0.51 6.19
CA GLY A 201 14.51 0.39 5.73
C GLY A 201 14.22 -0.97 5.09
N PRO A 202 12.93 -1.29 4.87
CA PRO A 202 12.53 -2.62 4.43
C PRO A 202 12.99 -2.94 3.00
N THR A 203 12.75 -4.18 2.56
CA THR A 203 13.08 -4.58 1.19
C THR A 203 12.28 -3.82 0.13
N GLY A 204 12.89 -3.55 -1.03
CA GLY A 204 12.19 -2.97 -2.19
C GLY A 204 11.79 -1.49 -2.08
N VAL A 205 12.13 -0.79 -1.00
CA VAL A 205 11.81 0.64 -0.84
C VAL A 205 12.74 1.59 -1.62
N GLY A 206 13.88 1.10 -2.11
CA GLY A 206 14.80 1.90 -2.94
C GLY A 206 16.02 2.48 -2.21
N LYS A 207 16.51 1.86 -1.13
CA LYS A 207 17.72 2.30 -0.38
C LYS A 207 18.95 2.49 -1.26
N THR A 208 19.35 1.44 -1.97
CA THR A 208 20.50 1.45 -2.88
C THR A 208 20.41 2.57 -3.92
N THR A 209 19.25 2.71 -4.57
CA THR A 209 19.00 3.78 -5.55
C THR A 209 19.04 5.16 -4.90
N THR A 210 18.53 5.30 -3.67
CA THR A 210 18.56 6.55 -2.91
C THR A 210 20.00 6.96 -2.58
N ILE A 211 20.84 6.02 -2.15
CA ILE A 211 22.27 6.27 -1.92
C ILE A 211 22.95 6.78 -3.19
N VAL A 212 22.69 6.13 -4.33
CA VAL A 212 23.25 6.56 -5.62
C VAL A 212 22.84 7.99 -5.95
N LYS A 213 21.55 8.34 -5.78
CA LYS A 213 21.05 9.70 -6.04
C LYS A 213 21.72 10.73 -5.13
N LEU A 214 21.77 10.47 -3.82
CA LEU A 214 22.43 11.35 -2.85
C LEU A 214 23.94 11.47 -3.11
N ALA A 215 24.62 10.36 -3.41
CA ALA A 215 26.03 10.35 -3.72
C ALA A 215 26.34 11.15 -4.99
N ALA A 216 25.53 10.99 -6.03
CA ALA A 216 25.63 11.76 -7.27
C ALA A 216 25.31 13.25 -7.06
N GLU A 217 24.29 13.59 -6.27
CA GLU A 217 23.98 14.98 -5.91
C GLU A 217 25.15 15.66 -5.18
N LEU A 218 25.68 14.99 -4.15
CA LEU A 218 26.80 15.52 -3.36
C LEU A 218 28.09 15.59 -4.18
N SER A 219 28.42 14.57 -4.96
CA SER A 219 29.63 14.52 -5.78
C SER A 219 29.58 15.51 -6.95
N ILE A 220 28.50 15.52 -7.74
CA ILE A 220 28.41 16.33 -8.96
C ILE A 220 28.01 17.77 -8.64
N LYS A 221 26.89 17.97 -7.93
CA LYS A 221 26.32 19.31 -7.72
C LYS A 221 27.08 20.07 -6.64
N GLN A 222 27.51 19.37 -5.58
CA GLN A 222 28.18 20.00 -4.43
C GLN A 222 29.71 19.78 -4.39
N LYS A 223 30.28 19.02 -5.35
CA LYS A 223 31.72 18.73 -5.47
C LYS A 223 32.33 18.12 -4.20
N LYS A 224 31.54 17.30 -3.50
CA LYS A 224 31.94 16.63 -2.27
C LYS A 224 32.66 15.33 -2.54
N LYS A 225 33.64 15.01 -1.70
CA LYS A 225 34.31 13.71 -1.74
C LYS A 225 33.43 12.67 -1.04
N VAL A 226 32.75 11.85 -1.84
CA VAL A 226 31.83 10.81 -1.36
C VAL A 226 32.51 9.45 -1.42
N GLY A 227 32.20 8.54 -0.49
CA GLY A 227 32.50 7.10 -0.57
C GLY A 227 31.26 6.27 -0.25
N ILE A 228 31.24 5.02 -0.71
CA ILE A 228 30.12 4.09 -0.50
C ILE A 228 30.66 2.78 0.07
N ILE A 229 29.98 2.28 1.11
CA ILE A 229 30.19 0.96 1.69
C ILE A 229 28.90 0.17 1.47
N ASN A 230 28.97 -0.92 0.73
CA ASN A 230 27.85 -1.83 0.55
C ASN A 230 27.95 -3.01 1.51
N THR A 231 26.92 -3.21 2.33
CA THR A 231 26.76 -4.40 3.18
C THR A 231 25.65 -5.34 2.67
N ASP A 232 24.89 -4.96 1.64
CA ASP A 232 23.94 -5.85 0.96
C ASP A 232 24.68 -6.79 0.00
N THR A 233 25.21 -7.87 0.57
CA THR A 233 25.93 -8.93 -0.16
C THR A 233 25.01 -10.04 -0.67
N TYR A 234 23.70 -9.97 -0.37
CA TYR A 234 22.73 -10.97 -0.81
C TYR A 234 22.21 -10.71 -2.23
N ARG A 235 22.23 -9.46 -2.69
CA ARG A 235 21.64 -9.05 -3.98
C ARG A 235 22.72 -8.71 -5.00
N ILE A 236 23.18 -9.73 -5.73
CA ILE A 236 24.21 -9.60 -6.79
C ILE A 236 23.91 -8.44 -7.75
N ALA A 237 22.68 -8.36 -8.27
CA ALA A 237 22.29 -7.29 -9.20
C ALA A 237 22.32 -5.88 -8.58
N ALA A 238 22.04 -5.75 -7.27
CA ALA A 238 22.13 -4.47 -6.58
C ALA A 238 23.59 -4.04 -6.39
N GLN A 239 24.48 -4.99 -6.08
CA GLN A 239 25.91 -4.75 -6.01
C GLN A 239 26.50 -4.34 -7.37
N GLU A 240 26.13 -5.03 -8.45
CA GLU A 240 26.55 -4.64 -9.82
C GLU A 240 26.03 -3.26 -10.21
N GLN A 241 24.80 -2.93 -9.82
CA GLN A 241 24.22 -1.61 -10.04
C GLN A 241 25.01 -0.52 -9.28
N LEU A 242 25.29 -0.72 -7.98
CA LEU A 242 26.12 0.21 -7.21
C LEU A 242 27.50 0.38 -7.83
N LYS A 243 28.13 -0.72 -8.24
CA LYS A 243 29.45 -0.69 -8.88
C LYS A 243 29.42 0.14 -10.16
N THR A 244 28.43 -0.10 -11.02
CA THR A 244 28.27 0.65 -12.28
C THR A 244 28.15 2.16 -12.01
N TYR A 245 27.31 2.57 -11.07
CA TYR A 245 27.19 3.99 -10.72
C TYR A 245 28.44 4.56 -10.08
N SER A 246 29.10 3.78 -9.22
CA SER A 246 30.34 4.19 -8.55
C SER A 246 31.46 4.44 -9.56
N ASP A 247 31.60 3.55 -10.55
CA ASP A 247 32.58 3.68 -11.64
C ASP A 247 32.26 4.91 -12.53
N ILE A 248 30.97 5.15 -12.85
CA ILE A 248 30.54 6.32 -13.62
C ILE A 248 30.82 7.64 -12.89
N LEU A 249 30.62 7.66 -11.57
CA LEU A 249 30.72 8.86 -10.73
C LEU A 249 32.12 9.07 -10.14
N ASP A 250 33.06 8.15 -10.38
CA ASP A 250 34.38 8.09 -9.75
C ASP A 250 34.31 8.13 -8.20
N ILE A 251 33.37 7.36 -7.65
CA ILE A 251 33.15 7.22 -6.20
C ILE A 251 33.68 5.85 -5.76
N PRO A 252 34.52 5.75 -4.73
CA PRO A 252 35.02 4.47 -4.24
C PRO A 252 33.87 3.70 -3.62
N LEU A 253 33.80 2.43 -4.00
CA LEU A 253 32.86 1.46 -3.48
C LEU A 253 33.64 0.34 -2.79
N SER A 254 33.38 0.14 -1.50
CA SER A 254 33.86 -1.03 -0.75
C SER A 254 32.69 -1.96 -0.46
N VAL A 255 32.89 -3.26 -0.69
CA VAL A 255 31.90 -4.28 -0.37
C VAL A 255 32.36 -5.02 0.88
N VAL A 256 31.54 -5.00 1.91
CA VAL A 256 31.86 -5.58 3.23
C VAL A 256 30.98 -6.79 3.49
N TYR A 257 31.61 -7.93 3.74
CA TYR A 257 30.92 -9.19 4.05
C TYR A 257 30.79 -9.44 5.55
N GLN A 258 31.70 -8.88 6.36
CA GLN A 258 31.67 -9.01 7.81
C GLN A 258 31.55 -7.64 8.47
N VAL A 259 30.58 -7.48 9.37
CA VAL A 259 30.30 -6.20 10.03
C VAL A 259 31.52 -5.64 10.78
N SER A 260 32.39 -6.52 11.30
CA SER A 260 33.65 -6.14 11.96
C SER A 260 34.64 -5.39 11.06
N GLU A 261 34.53 -5.51 9.73
CA GLU A 261 35.42 -4.86 8.75
C GLU A 261 34.98 -3.42 8.44
N ILE A 262 33.76 -3.02 8.82
CA ILE A 262 33.20 -1.71 8.49
C ILE A 262 34.05 -0.57 9.06
N GLY A 263 34.46 -0.68 10.32
CA GLY A 263 35.27 0.34 10.98
C GLY A 263 36.60 0.56 10.25
N GLN A 264 37.28 -0.52 9.85
CA GLN A 264 38.52 -0.43 9.06
C GLN A 264 38.26 0.18 7.68
N THR A 265 37.20 -0.26 6.99
CA THR A 265 36.83 0.23 5.66
C THR A 265 36.57 1.74 5.66
N ILE A 266 35.94 2.26 6.72
CA ILE A 266 35.72 3.70 6.92
C ILE A 266 37.06 4.42 7.13
N ASN A 267 38.00 3.83 7.87
CA ASN A 267 39.33 4.41 8.12
C ASN A 267 40.22 4.42 6.87
N ASP A 268 40.01 3.48 5.94
CA ASP A 268 40.70 3.42 4.65
C ASP A 268 40.20 4.48 3.65
N MET A 269 39.18 5.26 4.01
CA MET A 269 38.63 6.39 3.25
C MET A 269 38.80 7.73 4.00
N PRO A 270 40.02 8.13 4.40
CA PRO A 270 40.24 9.30 5.25
C PRO A 270 39.98 10.63 4.54
N ASP A 271 40.02 10.64 3.21
CA ASP A 271 39.85 11.84 2.40
C ASP A 271 38.38 12.13 2.04
N ARG A 272 37.45 11.25 2.43
CA ARG A 272 36.02 11.39 2.13
C ARG A 272 35.32 12.25 3.16
N GLU A 273 34.56 13.22 2.65
CA GLU A 273 33.71 14.11 3.45
C GLU A 273 32.41 13.39 3.84
N VAL A 274 31.92 12.47 3.00
CA VAL A 274 30.69 11.71 3.23
C VAL A 274 30.91 10.25 2.88
N VAL A 275 30.50 9.35 3.78
CA VAL A 275 30.52 7.91 3.54
C VAL A 275 29.11 7.36 3.75
N PHE A 276 28.52 6.82 2.68
CA PHE A 276 27.22 6.14 2.76
C PHE A 276 27.41 4.66 3.05
N ILE A 277 26.58 4.11 3.92
CA ILE A 277 26.52 2.68 4.20
C ILE A 277 25.17 2.15 3.69
N ASP A 278 25.20 1.33 2.65
CA ASP A 278 24.03 0.60 2.15
C ASP A 278 23.81 -0.68 2.96
N THR A 279 22.56 -0.95 3.30
CA THR A 279 22.15 -2.11 4.09
C THR A 279 21.19 -2.99 3.31
N ALA A 280 21.25 -4.29 3.54
CA ALA A 280 20.27 -5.21 2.98
C ALA A 280 18.86 -4.88 3.50
N GLY A 281 17.86 -4.85 2.62
CA GLY A 281 16.47 -4.77 3.07
C GLY A 281 15.94 -6.12 3.52
N LYS A 282 15.35 -6.18 4.71
CA LYS A 282 14.62 -7.38 5.18
C LYS A 282 13.18 -7.03 5.56
N CYS A 283 12.36 -8.06 5.71
CA CYS A 283 11.00 -7.90 6.19
C CYS A 283 10.99 -7.36 7.64
N PRO A 284 10.00 -6.53 8.00
CA PRO A 284 9.79 -6.12 9.39
C PRO A 284 9.68 -7.33 10.32
N GLY A 285 10.22 -7.21 11.53
CA GLY A 285 10.18 -8.28 12.54
C GLY A 285 11.28 -9.33 12.44
N ASN A 286 12.21 -9.23 11.47
CA ASN A 286 13.39 -10.10 11.44
C ASN A 286 14.39 -9.69 12.54
N LEU A 287 14.49 -10.50 13.60
CA LEU A 287 15.40 -10.25 14.72
C LEU A 287 16.87 -10.22 14.30
N GLN A 288 17.29 -11.11 13.41
CA GLN A 288 18.66 -11.13 12.91
C GLN A 288 19.01 -9.81 12.21
N HIS A 289 18.11 -9.31 11.37
CA HIS A 289 18.32 -8.04 10.68
C HIS A 289 18.49 -6.86 11.64
N LYS A 290 17.72 -6.85 12.73
CA LYS A 290 17.85 -5.83 13.78
C LYS A 290 19.22 -5.91 14.46
N GLU A 291 19.69 -7.11 14.79
CA GLU A 291 21.02 -7.30 15.38
C GLU A 291 22.14 -6.93 14.40
N ASP A 292 21.99 -7.25 13.11
CA ASP A 292 22.94 -6.85 12.07
C ASP A 292 23.05 -5.31 11.99
N ILE A 293 21.93 -4.59 11.98
CA ILE A 293 21.93 -3.11 11.95
C ILE A 293 22.56 -2.54 13.23
N LYS A 294 22.26 -3.08 14.41
CA LYS A 294 22.90 -2.65 15.66
C LYS A 294 24.41 -2.83 15.59
N ALA A 295 24.88 -3.98 15.14
CA ALA A 295 26.32 -4.23 15.00
C ALA A 295 26.97 -3.26 14.00
N ILE A 296 26.28 -2.90 12.91
CA ILE A 296 26.74 -1.86 11.97
C ILE A 296 26.81 -0.50 12.67
N MET A 297 25.79 -0.11 13.45
CA MET A 297 25.79 1.15 14.19
C MET A 297 26.92 1.22 15.22
N GLU A 298 27.20 0.12 15.92
CA GLU A 298 28.29 0.02 16.89
C GLU A 298 29.67 0.16 16.22
N CYS A 299 29.87 -0.48 15.07
CA CYS A 299 31.15 -0.46 14.36
C CYS A 299 31.38 0.85 13.58
N ALA A 300 30.32 1.41 12.99
CA ALA A 300 30.40 2.58 12.12
C ALA A 300 30.19 3.90 12.86
N ALA A 301 29.50 3.89 14.00
CA ALA A 301 29.10 5.08 14.75
C ALA A 301 28.52 6.21 13.85
N PRO A 302 27.46 5.95 13.06
CA PRO A 302 26.98 6.88 12.04
C PRO A 302 26.46 8.17 12.66
N GLU A 303 26.84 9.33 12.12
CA GLU A 303 26.32 10.63 12.56
C GLU A 303 24.91 10.90 12.07
N GLU A 304 24.47 10.25 10.99
CA GLU A 304 23.10 10.34 10.48
C GLU A 304 22.56 8.96 10.09
N VAL A 305 21.32 8.67 10.46
CA VAL A 305 20.58 7.49 10.01
C VAL A 305 19.37 7.94 9.20
N LEU A 306 19.26 7.46 7.96
CA LEU A 306 18.10 7.68 7.10
C LEU A 306 17.26 6.40 7.04
N LEU A 307 16.00 6.48 7.49
CA LEU A 307 15.03 5.42 7.34
C LEU A 307 14.22 5.65 6.07
N CYS A 308 14.49 4.84 5.05
CA CYS A 308 13.75 4.86 3.79
C CYS A 308 12.43 4.10 3.92
N VAL A 309 11.33 4.76 3.54
CA VAL A 309 9.98 4.17 3.50
C VAL A 309 9.28 4.55 2.20
N SER A 310 8.46 3.65 1.66
CA SER A 310 7.74 3.91 0.40
C SER A 310 6.45 4.68 0.64
N ALA A 311 6.20 5.72 -0.15
CA ALA A 311 4.94 6.48 -0.13
C ALA A 311 3.72 5.63 -0.53
N THR A 312 3.93 4.52 -1.23
CA THR A 312 2.87 3.60 -1.69
C THR A 312 2.50 2.52 -0.69
N THR A 313 3.25 2.38 0.41
CA THR A 313 2.93 1.41 1.46
C THR A 313 1.77 1.91 2.31
N SER A 314 0.84 1.03 2.67
CA SER A 314 -0.29 1.40 3.52
C SER A 314 0.18 1.81 4.91
N PHE A 315 -0.55 2.73 5.55
CA PHE A 315 -0.17 3.21 6.88
C PHE A 315 -0.04 2.10 7.94
N PRO A 316 -0.95 1.10 8.03
CA PRO A 316 -0.78 0.02 9.00
C PRO A 316 0.53 -0.76 8.82
N ALA A 317 0.91 -1.07 7.59
CA ALA A 317 2.18 -1.74 7.30
C ALA A 317 3.38 -0.84 7.59
N LEU A 318 3.28 0.46 7.27
CA LEU A 318 4.32 1.43 7.64
C LEU A 318 4.48 1.56 9.15
N LYS A 319 3.38 1.51 9.92
CA LYS A 319 3.43 1.51 11.37
C LYS A 319 4.26 0.34 11.90
N GLU A 320 3.98 -0.88 11.45
CA GLU A 320 4.78 -2.06 11.80
C GLU A 320 6.26 -1.94 11.41
N ILE A 321 6.54 -1.36 10.24
CA ILE A 321 7.90 -1.05 9.82
C ILE A 321 8.55 -0.10 10.83
N LEU A 322 7.95 1.05 11.11
CA LEU A 322 8.51 2.09 11.98
C LEU A 322 8.75 1.57 13.39
N ASP A 323 7.78 0.85 13.96
CA ASP A 323 7.88 0.24 15.28
C ASP A 323 9.07 -0.75 15.33
N SER A 324 9.33 -1.47 14.22
CA SER A 324 10.49 -2.37 14.15
C SER A 324 11.84 -1.65 14.16
N TYR A 325 11.90 -0.36 13.80
CA TYR A 325 13.09 0.49 13.80
C TYR A 325 13.17 1.44 15.02
N GLU A 326 12.25 1.36 15.97
CA GLU A 326 12.19 2.24 17.15
C GLU A 326 13.45 2.18 18.03
N TYR A 327 14.22 1.10 17.95
CA TYR A 327 15.52 0.95 18.63
C TYR A 327 16.61 1.91 18.13
N ILE A 328 16.36 2.63 17.04
CA ILE A 328 17.24 3.66 16.50
C ILE A 328 16.74 5.02 17.00
N ASP A 329 17.41 5.57 18.02
CA ASP A 329 16.94 6.76 18.74
C ASP A 329 16.73 7.98 17.83
N ASN A 330 17.60 8.20 16.84
CA ASN A 330 17.56 9.40 16.01
C ASN A 330 17.76 9.10 14.53
N PHE A 331 16.73 8.54 13.88
CA PHE A 331 16.65 8.47 12.43
C PHE A 331 15.84 9.62 11.84
N LYS A 332 16.13 9.94 10.58
CA LYS A 332 15.37 10.87 9.74
C LYS A 332 14.57 10.09 8.71
N LEU A 333 13.39 10.58 8.36
CA LEU A 333 12.56 9.96 7.34
C LEU A 333 13.03 10.33 5.94
N LEU A 334 13.11 9.34 5.07
CA LEU A 334 13.26 9.54 3.63
C LEU A 334 12.13 8.80 2.91
N ILE A 335 11.26 9.55 2.24
CA ILE A 335 10.05 8.98 1.64
C ILE A 335 10.29 8.75 0.15
N THR A 336 10.26 7.49 -0.26
CA THR A 336 10.54 7.10 -1.64
C THR A 336 9.25 6.90 -2.46
N LYS A 337 9.41 6.81 -3.78
CA LYS A 337 8.33 6.50 -4.74
C LYS A 337 7.14 7.44 -4.69
N LEU A 338 7.42 8.74 -4.50
CA LEU A 338 6.39 9.76 -4.40
C LEU A 338 5.71 10.03 -5.76
N ASP A 339 6.36 9.64 -6.86
CA ASP A 339 5.85 9.60 -8.24
C ASP A 339 4.82 8.49 -8.49
N GLU A 340 4.86 7.41 -7.71
CA GLU A 340 3.93 6.28 -7.85
C GLU A 340 2.58 6.53 -7.14
N THR A 341 2.41 7.68 -6.48
CA THR A 341 1.17 8.05 -5.79
C THR A 341 0.85 9.52 -5.99
N LYS A 342 -0.43 9.83 -6.18
CA LYS A 342 -0.93 11.22 -6.19
C LYS A 342 -1.20 11.78 -4.80
N TYR A 343 -1.17 10.94 -3.77
CA TYR A 343 -1.53 11.34 -2.41
C TYR A 343 -0.29 11.73 -1.61
N ARG A 344 -0.43 12.77 -0.76
CA ARG A 344 0.66 13.25 0.11
C ARG A 344 0.36 13.07 1.61
N GLY A 345 -0.84 12.62 1.97
CA GLY A 345 -1.24 12.42 3.37
C GLY A 345 -0.35 11.46 4.12
N MET A 346 0.23 10.47 3.42
CA MET A 346 1.18 9.54 4.03
C MET A 346 2.39 10.23 4.66
N ILE A 347 2.91 11.29 4.02
CA ILE A 347 4.05 12.05 4.56
C ILE A 347 3.70 12.66 5.92
N LEU A 348 2.54 13.33 5.97
CA LEU A 348 2.04 13.96 7.19
C LEU A 348 1.76 12.93 8.28
N ASN A 349 1.14 11.80 7.92
CA ASN A 349 0.86 10.70 8.85
C ASN A 349 2.14 10.15 9.49
N LEU A 350 3.20 9.99 8.70
CA LEU A 350 4.50 9.47 9.17
C LEU A 350 5.23 10.45 10.09
N CYS A 351 5.29 11.73 9.72
CA CYS A 351 5.90 12.77 10.54
C CYS A 351 5.14 12.90 11.88
N TRP A 352 3.80 12.91 11.81
CA TRP A 352 2.96 12.95 13.00
C TRP A 352 3.10 11.72 13.89
N TYR A 353 3.19 10.51 13.32
CA TYR A 353 3.30 9.27 14.10
C TYR A 353 4.66 9.15 14.78
N THR A 354 5.74 9.35 14.03
CA THR A 354 7.11 9.09 14.49
C THR A 354 7.75 10.24 15.27
N LYS A 355 7.23 11.46 15.06
CA LYS A 355 7.85 12.72 15.51
C LYS A 355 9.30 12.90 15.03
N LYS A 356 9.71 12.19 13.96
CA LYS A 356 11.04 12.32 13.34
C LYS A 356 11.01 13.33 12.21
N MET A 357 12.16 13.96 11.96
CA MET A 357 12.31 14.95 10.90
C MET A 357 12.30 14.29 9.52
N LEU A 358 11.64 14.94 8.56
CA LEU A 358 11.67 14.56 7.16
C LEU A 358 12.92 15.15 6.49
N ALA A 359 13.72 14.33 5.81
CA ALA A 359 14.96 14.77 5.18
C ALA A 359 14.78 14.97 3.67
N TYR A 360 14.33 13.94 2.98
CA TYR A 360 14.23 13.92 1.51
C TYR A 360 12.98 13.16 1.06
N VAL A 361 12.58 13.46 -0.17
CA VAL A 361 11.61 12.64 -0.91
C VAL A 361 12.17 12.29 -2.29
N THR A 362 11.76 11.15 -2.85
CA THR A 362 12.13 10.77 -4.23
C THR A 362 10.93 10.83 -5.14
N THR A 363 11.11 11.37 -6.34
CA THR A 363 10.04 11.71 -7.30
C THR A 363 10.18 10.99 -8.64
N GLY A 364 10.87 9.84 -8.67
CA GLY A 364 11.11 9.09 -9.89
C GLY A 364 12.32 8.16 -9.80
N GLN A 365 12.86 7.75 -10.95
CA GLN A 365 13.93 6.75 -11.06
C GLN A 365 15.26 7.30 -11.57
N ASN A 366 15.28 8.51 -12.14
CA ASN A 366 16.47 9.11 -12.71
C ASN A 366 17.49 9.48 -11.64
N VAL A 367 18.77 9.26 -11.96
CA VAL A 367 19.92 9.62 -11.12
C VAL A 367 20.67 10.77 -11.81
N PRO A 368 20.99 11.86 -11.11
CA PRO A 368 20.66 12.19 -9.72
C PRO A 368 19.30 12.89 -9.53
N ASP A 369 18.58 13.22 -10.60
CA ASP A 369 17.61 14.32 -10.54
C ASP A 369 16.30 14.01 -9.80
N ASP A 370 15.91 12.75 -9.65
CA ASP A 370 14.62 12.39 -9.03
C ASP A 370 14.74 12.20 -7.50
N ILE A 371 15.46 13.08 -6.82
CA ILE A 371 15.48 13.23 -5.36
C ILE A 371 15.50 14.72 -5.00
N GLU A 372 14.75 15.10 -3.99
CA GLU A 372 14.69 16.47 -3.51
C GLU A 372 14.75 16.51 -1.98
N GLN A 373 15.34 17.59 -1.45
CA GLN A 373 15.15 17.94 -0.05
C GLN A 373 13.67 18.16 0.18
N ALA A 374 13.15 17.64 1.28
CA ALA A 374 11.74 17.79 1.55
C ALA A 374 11.36 19.27 1.68
N ASP A 375 10.31 19.69 0.98
CA ASP A 375 9.74 21.03 1.08
C ASP A 375 8.35 20.92 1.74
N THR A 376 8.28 21.29 3.01
CA THR A 376 7.04 21.20 3.79
C THR A 376 5.97 22.18 3.32
N LEU A 377 6.35 23.30 2.70
CA LEU A 377 5.40 24.24 2.12
C LEU A 377 4.80 23.66 0.84
N SER A 378 5.62 23.07 -0.03
CA SER A 378 5.14 22.36 -1.23
C SER A 378 4.21 21.20 -0.88
N ILE A 379 4.60 20.39 0.11
CA ILE A 379 3.80 19.25 0.60
C ILE A 379 2.46 19.74 1.19
N THR A 380 2.48 20.77 2.05
CA THR A 380 1.25 21.34 2.64
C THR A 380 0.33 21.89 1.57
N ASN A 381 0.87 22.64 0.60
CA ASN A 381 0.09 23.16 -0.51
C ASN A 381 -0.56 22.05 -1.33
N HIS A 382 0.13 20.93 -1.54
CA HIS A 382 -0.44 19.78 -2.22
C HIS A 382 -1.55 19.10 -1.39
N LEU A 383 -1.38 19.01 -0.08
CA LEU A 383 -2.39 18.42 0.83
C LEU A 383 -3.71 19.21 0.86
N LEU A 384 -3.65 20.52 0.57
CA LEU A 384 -4.80 21.44 0.57
C LEU A 384 -5.31 21.77 -0.85
N ARG A 385 -4.95 20.97 -1.85
CA ARG A 385 -5.55 21.02 -3.19
C ARG A 385 -6.72 20.03 -3.27
N GLU A 386 -7.80 20.48 -3.92
CA GLU A 386 -9.00 19.68 -4.20
C GLU A 386 -8.73 18.52 -5.16
#